data_AF-A0A4Z1IJD1-F1
#
_entry.id   AF-A0A4Z1IJD1-F1
#
_cell.length_a   1.000
_cell.length_b   1.000
_cell.length_c   1.000
_cell.angle_alpha   90.00
_cell.angle_beta   90.00
_cell.angle_gamma   90.00
#
_symmetry.space_group_name_H-M   'P 1'
#
loop_
_entity.id
_entity.type
_entity.pdbx_description
1 polymer ?
#
loop_
_entity_poly.entity_id
_entity_poly.type
_entity_poly.pdbx_seq_one_letter_code
_entity_poly.pdbx_strand_id
1 'polypeptide(L)'
;MSSRFWSHSPLEEEKEMNQKSQQQRSSTQSRPGPWTSEPSTSEERARRANLSNAERQSEARAAREAYDQAQSDSRSETWYQESLPRESRSHRSRARAAPAAPGNSQFFQGSTQPKSAKQQKQEQKAQKAAEKKHRQEARRAAEEEACKEKKHFESMSQWEYAKQWRTSDRAAYGNAFNDFSVSAAAFIKDNTQGFPRLKKHGCARNNCVQGEILGVCHHEVEMTLRGSGAFDEKMMKKERLRWHPDRWTGKGDLQTKANELFQLIQRIIDGDVNA
;
A
#
# COMPACT_ATOMS: atom_id res chain seq x y z
N MET A 1 16.59 -0.84 -57.11
CA MET A 1 17.20 -2.13 -56.72
C MET A 1 17.59 -2.05 -55.24
N SER A 2 17.08 -3.00 -54.43
CA SER A 2 17.41 -3.38 -53.04
C SER A 2 17.51 -2.27 -51.98
N SER A 3 16.57 -2.11 -51.02
CA SER A 3 16.11 -3.03 -49.95
C SER A 3 17.24 -3.63 -49.10
N ARG A 4 17.27 -3.24 -47.81
CA ARG A 4 17.53 -4.13 -46.67
C ARG A 4 17.10 -3.48 -45.35
N PHE A 5 15.97 -3.98 -44.87
CA PHE A 5 15.49 -3.97 -43.48
C PHE A 5 16.53 -4.55 -42.52
N TRP A 6 16.73 -3.93 -41.35
CA TRP A 6 17.27 -4.60 -40.17
C TRP A 6 16.31 -4.36 -39.01
N SER A 7 15.56 -5.41 -38.67
CA SER A 7 14.70 -5.50 -37.50
C SER A 7 15.54 -5.98 -36.31
N HIS A 8 15.65 -5.19 -35.25
CA HIS A 8 16.13 -5.69 -33.95
C HIS A 8 14.92 -6.07 -33.08
N SER A 9 14.91 -7.33 -32.63
CA SER A 9 13.87 -7.94 -31.79
C SER A 9 14.03 -7.53 -30.32
N PRO A 10 12.98 -7.10 -29.61
CA PRO A 10 13.06 -6.61 -28.21
C PRO A 10 13.22 -7.70 -27.13
N LEU A 11 13.56 -8.94 -27.47
CA LEU A 11 13.47 -10.09 -26.55
C LEU A 11 14.81 -10.57 -25.96
N GLU A 12 15.92 -9.94 -26.32
CA GLU A 12 17.26 -10.31 -25.84
C GLU A 12 17.78 -9.41 -24.70
N GLU A 13 17.22 -8.21 -24.51
CA GLU A 13 17.72 -7.23 -23.52
C GLU A 13 17.25 -7.51 -22.08
N GLU A 14 16.20 -8.32 -21.89
CA GLU A 14 15.65 -8.66 -20.57
C GLU A 14 16.49 -9.70 -19.80
N LYS A 15 17.34 -10.49 -20.49
CA LYS A 15 18.14 -11.54 -19.85
C LYS A 15 19.44 -11.03 -19.22
N GLU A 16 20.03 -9.95 -19.72
CA GLU A 16 21.27 -9.40 -19.14
C GLU A 16 21.04 -8.56 -17.87
N MET A 17 19.88 -7.91 -17.72
CA MET A 17 19.61 -7.09 -16.54
C MET A 17 19.32 -7.89 -15.26
N ASN A 18 18.88 -9.14 -15.37
CA ASN A 18 18.56 -9.97 -14.20
C ASN A 18 19.81 -10.61 -13.54
N GLN A 19 20.95 -10.65 -14.25
CA GLN A 19 22.17 -11.27 -13.73
C GLN A 19 23.02 -10.32 -12.86
N LYS A 20 22.94 -9.00 -13.08
CA LYS A 20 23.68 -7.99 -12.29
C LYS A 20 23.04 -7.66 -10.93
N SER A 21 21.74 -7.92 -10.76
CA SER A 21 21.01 -7.54 -9.54
C SER A 21 21.26 -8.49 -8.35
N GLN A 22 21.86 -9.67 -8.56
CA GLN A 22 22.10 -10.65 -7.49
C GLN A 22 23.43 -10.46 -6.72
N GLN A 23 24.33 -9.57 -7.14
CA GLN A 23 25.68 -9.47 -6.55
C GLN A 23 25.91 -8.36 -5.51
N GLN A 24 24.95 -7.46 -5.22
CA GLN A 24 25.24 -6.24 -4.43
C GLN A 24 24.40 -6.00 -3.17
N ARG A 25 23.97 -7.02 -2.42
CA ARG A 25 23.43 -6.80 -1.06
C ARG A 25 23.87 -7.85 -0.05
N SER A 26 25.03 -7.63 0.56
CA SER A 26 25.32 -8.12 1.91
C SER A 26 26.08 -7.06 2.70
N SER A 27 25.40 -6.40 3.64
CA SER A 27 25.90 -6.07 4.98
C SER A 27 24.95 -5.10 5.68
N THR A 28 24.43 -5.50 6.84
CA THR A 28 24.44 -4.79 8.13
C THR A 28 23.47 -5.49 9.10
N GLN A 29 23.98 -5.75 10.30
CA GLN A 29 23.40 -6.58 11.37
C GLN A 29 22.58 -5.75 12.38
N SER A 30 21.74 -6.46 13.15
CA SER A 30 21.13 -6.15 14.47
C SER A 30 19.66 -5.70 14.42
N ARG A 31 18.68 -6.28 15.12
CA ARG A 31 18.57 -7.27 16.22
C ARG A 31 17.20 -8.01 16.11
N PRO A 32 17.02 -9.25 16.61
CA PRO A 32 15.78 -10.02 16.42
C PRO A 32 14.79 -9.89 17.60
N GLY A 33 13.51 -9.73 17.26
CA GLY A 33 12.38 -9.98 18.17
C GLY A 33 11.98 -11.46 18.13
N PRO A 34 11.11 -11.92 19.06
CA PRO A 34 10.89 -13.35 19.36
C PRO A 34 10.15 -14.17 18.30
N TRP A 35 9.92 -13.60 17.11
CA TRP A 35 9.28 -14.25 15.98
C TRP A 35 10.04 -13.94 14.70
N THR A 36 11.22 -14.51 14.54
CA THR A 36 11.89 -14.54 13.23
C THR A 36 12.22 -15.97 12.91
N SER A 37 11.55 -16.54 11.91
CA SER A 37 12.11 -17.62 11.11
C SER A 37 13.53 -17.21 10.75
N GLU A 38 14.53 -17.97 11.18
CA GLU A 38 15.92 -17.71 10.82
C GLU A 38 16.00 -17.48 9.31
N PRO A 39 16.64 -16.38 8.85
CA PRO A 39 16.88 -16.21 7.44
C PRO A 39 17.75 -17.39 6.99
N SER A 40 17.13 -18.34 6.29
CA SER A 40 17.79 -19.56 5.82
C SER A 40 19.08 -19.17 5.13
N THR A 41 20.20 -19.66 5.66
CA THR A 41 21.54 -19.36 5.15
C THR A 41 21.62 -19.73 3.67
N SER A 42 22.56 -19.13 2.95
CA SER A 42 22.79 -19.46 1.53
C SER A 42 23.02 -20.96 1.32
N GLU A 43 23.63 -21.63 2.30
CA GLU A 43 23.80 -23.08 2.37
C GLU A 43 22.48 -23.84 2.53
N GLU A 44 21.59 -23.42 3.45
CA GLU A 44 20.27 -24.02 3.65
C GLU A 44 19.40 -23.91 2.40
N ARG A 45 19.49 -22.76 1.71
CA ARG A 45 18.78 -22.50 0.44
C ARG A 45 19.32 -23.38 -0.70
N ALA A 46 20.63 -23.58 -0.77
CA ALA A 46 21.27 -24.48 -1.73
C ALA A 46 20.95 -25.96 -1.45
N ARG A 47 20.84 -26.37 -0.19
CA ARG A 47 20.39 -27.71 0.19
C ARG A 47 18.94 -27.95 -0.21
N ARG A 48 18.03 -27.02 0.10
CA ARG A 48 16.61 -27.09 -0.29
C ARG A 48 16.40 -27.13 -1.80
N ALA A 49 17.25 -26.47 -2.58
CA ALA A 49 17.20 -26.49 -4.04
C ALA A 49 17.55 -27.88 -4.64
N ASN A 50 18.35 -28.68 -3.93
CA ASN A 50 18.79 -30.01 -4.37
C ASN A 50 17.98 -31.17 -3.79
N LEU A 51 16.90 -30.90 -3.05
CA LEU A 51 16.05 -31.95 -2.47
C LEU A 51 15.31 -32.75 -3.56
N SER A 52 15.26 -34.06 -3.37
CA SER A 52 14.44 -34.94 -4.19
C SER A 52 12.96 -34.56 -4.07
N ASN A 53 12.15 -34.94 -5.05
CA ASN A 53 10.72 -34.63 -5.03
C ASN A 53 10.00 -35.26 -3.80
N ALA A 54 10.50 -36.40 -3.31
CA ALA A 54 10.00 -37.05 -2.11
C ALA A 54 10.27 -36.21 -0.84
N GLU A 55 11.47 -35.66 -0.71
CA GLU A 55 11.86 -34.84 0.45
C GLU A 55 11.14 -33.48 0.46
N ARG A 56 10.91 -32.88 -0.71
CA ARG A 56 10.07 -31.68 -0.83
C ARG A 56 8.64 -31.92 -0.38
N GLN A 57 8.09 -33.10 -0.68
CA GLN A 57 6.73 -33.46 -0.26
C GLN A 57 6.64 -33.81 1.23
N SER A 58 7.69 -34.34 1.85
CA SER A 58 7.72 -34.55 3.30
C SER A 58 7.87 -33.23 4.06
N GLU A 59 8.71 -32.31 3.58
CA GLU A 59 8.89 -31.00 4.20
C GLU A 59 7.61 -30.15 4.12
N ALA A 60 6.92 -30.19 2.98
CA ALA A 60 5.62 -29.51 2.83
C ALA A 60 4.52 -30.09 3.74
N ARG A 61 4.57 -31.40 4.04
CA ARG A 61 3.64 -32.04 4.99
C ARG A 61 3.95 -31.62 6.42
N ALA A 62 5.21 -31.68 6.82
CA ALA A 62 5.65 -31.24 8.14
C ALA A 62 5.33 -29.76 8.41
N ALA A 63 5.49 -28.90 7.40
CA ALA A 63 5.13 -27.48 7.51
C ALA A 63 3.62 -27.26 7.68
N ARG A 64 2.78 -28.08 7.03
CA ARG A 64 1.32 -28.04 7.21
C ARG A 64 0.90 -28.53 8.59
N GLU A 65 1.49 -29.63 9.05
CA GLU A 65 1.21 -30.18 10.38
C GLU A 65 1.62 -29.19 11.48
N ALA A 66 2.77 -28.52 11.34
CA ALA A 66 3.19 -27.47 12.26
C ALA A 66 2.23 -26.26 12.29
N TYR A 67 1.69 -25.88 11.13
CA TYR A 67 0.70 -24.80 11.04
C TYR A 67 -0.63 -25.17 11.71
N ASP A 68 -1.12 -26.39 11.49
CA ASP A 68 -2.36 -26.89 12.10
C ASP A 68 -2.21 -27.08 13.62
N GLN A 69 -1.01 -27.45 14.08
CA GLN A 69 -0.68 -27.52 15.51
C GLN A 69 -0.73 -26.12 16.15
N ALA A 70 -0.09 -25.12 15.54
CA ALA A 70 -0.08 -23.75 16.03
C ALA A 70 -1.48 -23.10 16.04
N GLN A 71 -2.33 -23.44 15.07
CA GLN A 71 -3.74 -23.04 15.05
C GLN A 71 -4.54 -23.69 16.20
N SER A 72 -4.23 -24.94 16.55
CA SER A 72 -4.88 -25.67 17.63
C SER A 72 -4.50 -25.11 19.00
N ASP A 73 -3.22 -24.75 19.19
CA ASP A 73 -2.73 -24.14 20.44
C ASP A 73 -3.34 -22.75 20.66
N SER A 74 -3.45 -21.92 19.61
CA SER A 74 -4.12 -20.61 19.67
C SER A 74 -5.62 -20.70 20.02
N ARG A 75 -6.27 -21.82 19.70
CA ARG A 75 -7.69 -22.06 19.98
C ARG A 75 -7.94 -22.58 21.39
N SER A 76 -6.91 -23.12 22.05
CA SER A 76 -6.98 -23.57 23.46
C SER A 76 -6.86 -22.41 24.47
N GLU A 77 -6.34 -21.26 24.04
CA GLU A 77 -6.09 -20.08 24.89
C GLU A 77 -7.29 -19.12 25.03
N THR A 78 -8.43 -19.44 24.39
CA THR A 78 -9.65 -18.60 24.42
C THR A 78 -10.78 -19.18 25.28
N TRP A 79 -10.53 -20.25 26.05
CA TRP A 79 -11.57 -20.97 26.80
C TRP A 79 -11.67 -20.65 28.31
N TYR A 80 -11.02 -19.59 28.79
CA TYR A 80 -11.17 -19.13 30.18
C TYR A 80 -11.62 -17.66 30.25
N GLN A 81 -12.90 -17.41 30.02
CA GLN A 81 -13.64 -16.29 30.64
C GLN A 81 -15.14 -16.62 30.74
N GLU A 82 -15.46 -17.38 31.78
CA GLU A 82 -16.53 -17.11 32.76
C GLU A 82 -17.91 -16.54 32.31
N SER A 83 -18.87 -17.45 32.13
CA SER A 83 -20.11 -17.60 32.91
C SER A 83 -21.13 -16.44 33.11
N LEU A 84 -22.27 -16.55 32.39
CA LEU A 84 -23.69 -16.51 32.85
C LEU A 84 -24.34 -15.16 33.33
N PRO A 85 -25.70 -15.02 33.35
CA PRO A 85 -26.72 -16.07 33.29
C PRO A 85 -27.87 -15.93 32.27
N ARG A 86 -28.39 -17.14 32.03
CA ARG A 86 -29.63 -17.60 31.41
C ARG A 86 -30.86 -17.12 32.19
N GLU A 87 -31.80 -16.46 31.53
CA GLU A 87 -33.17 -16.28 32.04
C GLU A 87 -34.21 -16.92 31.10
N SER A 88 -34.98 -17.79 31.73
CA SER A 88 -36.12 -18.56 31.24
C SER A 88 -37.41 -17.74 31.25
N ARG A 89 -38.21 -17.80 30.18
CA ARG A 89 -39.63 -17.41 30.25
C ARG A 89 -40.57 -18.37 29.51
N SER A 90 -41.18 -19.23 30.33
CA SER A 90 -42.61 -19.57 30.43
C SER A 90 -43.39 -20.15 29.24
N HIS A 91 -43.87 -21.38 29.48
CA HIS A 91 -45.02 -22.06 28.86
C HIS A 91 -46.39 -21.45 29.26
N ARG A 92 -47.42 -21.87 28.48
CA ARG A 92 -48.91 -21.84 28.65
C ARG A 92 -49.58 -20.57 28.14
N SER A 93 -50.66 -20.61 27.35
CA SER A 93 -51.80 -21.54 27.22
C SER A 93 -52.43 -21.32 25.82
N ARG A 94 -53.23 -22.18 25.16
CA ARG A 94 -54.53 -22.75 25.58
C ARG A 94 -55.03 -23.65 24.42
N ALA A 95 -55.68 -24.76 24.74
CA ALA A 95 -56.30 -25.69 23.78
C ALA A 95 -57.71 -25.24 23.36
N ARG A 96 -58.14 -25.58 22.12
CA ARG A 96 -59.53 -26.01 21.85
C ARG A 96 -59.72 -26.70 20.48
N ALA A 97 -60.07 -27.99 20.59
CA ALA A 97 -60.98 -28.83 19.81
C ALA A 97 -61.22 -28.65 18.29
N ALA A 98 -61.11 -29.78 17.58
CA ALA A 98 -61.64 -30.07 16.25
C ALA A 98 -63.19 -30.16 16.22
N PRO A 99 -63.79 -30.24 15.02
CA PRO A 99 -64.39 -31.53 14.63
C PRO A 99 -64.11 -31.96 13.18
N ALA A 100 -64.35 -33.25 12.95
CA ALA A 100 -64.06 -34.06 11.76
C ALA A 100 -64.95 -33.72 10.54
N ALA A 101 -64.34 -33.66 9.34
CA ALA A 101 -64.51 -34.56 8.18
C ALA A 101 -65.65 -34.16 7.20
N PRO A 102 -65.74 -34.70 5.96
CA PRO A 102 -64.73 -35.26 5.05
C PRO A 102 -64.76 -34.57 3.66
N GLY A 103 -63.68 -34.62 2.88
CA GLY A 103 -63.70 -34.02 1.53
C GLY A 103 -62.41 -34.22 0.77
N ASN A 104 -62.19 -35.45 0.32
CA ASN A 104 -61.07 -35.83 -0.53
C ASN A 104 -61.29 -35.27 -1.95
N SER A 105 -60.52 -34.25 -2.35
CA SER A 105 -60.42 -33.80 -3.75
C SER A 105 -59.01 -33.32 -4.16
N GLN A 106 -57.96 -33.84 -3.52
CA GLN A 106 -56.58 -33.65 -3.98
C GLN A 106 -56.04 -34.96 -4.59
N PHE A 107 -56.68 -35.47 -5.64
CA PHE A 107 -56.16 -36.62 -6.40
C PHE A 107 -55.48 -36.25 -7.72
N PHE A 108 -55.26 -34.96 -7.98
CA PHE A 108 -54.42 -34.45 -9.07
C PHE A 108 -53.73 -33.14 -8.64
N GLN A 109 -52.98 -33.15 -7.53
CA GLN A 109 -51.96 -32.13 -7.33
C GLN A 109 -50.68 -32.58 -7.99
N GLY A 110 -50.21 -31.75 -8.92
CA GLY A 110 -49.12 -32.02 -9.85
C GLY A 110 -47.98 -32.77 -9.19
N SER A 111 -47.77 -33.99 -9.68
CA SER A 111 -46.61 -34.81 -9.42
C SER A 111 -45.34 -33.99 -9.68
N THR A 112 -44.83 -33.32 -8.65
CA THR A 112 -43.41 -32.97 -8.60
C THR A 112 -42.69 -34.28 -8.34
N GLN A 113 -42.43 -35.03 -9.42
CA GLN A 113 -41.64 -36.24 -9.29
C GLN A 113 -40.33 -35.88 -8.59
N PRO A 114 -39.95 -36.59 -7.51
CA PRO A 114 -38.69 -36.34 -6.86
C PRO A 114 -37.58 -36.52 -7.90
N LYS A 115 -36.82 -35.44 -8.15
CA LYS A 115 -35.69 -35.45 -9.09
C LYS A 115 -34.82 -36.67 -8.81
N SER A 116 -34.50 -37.44 -9.85
CA SER A 116 -33.68 -38.63 -9.67
C SER A 116 -32.33 -38.28 -9.05
N ALA A 117 -31.72 -39.19 -8.29
CA ALA A 117 -30.39 -38.97 -7.68
C ALA A 117 -29.33 -38.53 -8.73
N LYS A 118 -29.49 -38.96 -9.98
CA LYS A 118 -28.66 -38.55 -11.12
C LYS A 118 -28.89 -37.08 -11.51
N GLN A 119 -30.13 -36.61 -11.53
CA GLN A 119 -30.48 -35.21 -11.79
C GLN A 119 -29.99 -34.29 -10.66
N GLN A 120 -30.17 -34.68 -9.39
CA GLN A 120 -29.68 -33.89 -8.25
C GLN A 120 -28.15 -33.76 -8.25
N LYS A 121 -27.43 -34.84 -8.56
CA LYS A 121 -25.95 -34.81 -8.68
C LYS A 121 -25.48 -33.92 -9.84
N GLN A 122 -26.21 -33.90 -10.95
CA GLN A 122 -25.91 -33.04 -12.10
C GLN A 122 -26.16 -31.56 -11.78
N GLU A 123 -27.25 -31.26 -11.07
CA GLU A 123 -27.61 -29.90 -10.64
C GLU A 123 -26.60 -29.35 -9.61
N GLN A 124 -26.19 -30.15 -8.62
CA GLN A 124 -25.13 -29.77 -7.69
C GLN A 124 -23.78 -29.53 -8.38
N LYS A 125 -23.43 -30.35 -9.39
CA LYS A 125 -22.22 -30.15 -10.18
C LYS A 125 -22.29 -28.86 -11.00
N ALA A 126 -23.46 -28.54 -11.56
CA ALA A 126 -23.69 -27.30 -12.29
C ALA A 126 -23.62 -26.07 -11.38
N GLN A 127 -24.19 -26.14 -10.17
CA GLN A 127 -24.12 -25.07 -9.17
C GLN A 127 -22.67 -24.80 -8.73
N LYS A 128 -21.91 -25.85 -8.39
CA LYS A 128 -20.48 -25.69 -8.03
C LYS A 128 -19.63 -25.13 -9.19
N ALA A 129 -19.95 -25.50 -10.43
CA ALA A 129 -19.25 -24.95 -11.59
C ALA A 129 -19.59 -23.46 -11.81
N ALA A 130 -20.86 -23.07 -11.63
CA ALA A 130 -21.28 -21.67 -11.70
C ALA A 130 -20.66 -20.82 -10.59
N GLU A 131 -20.64 -21.32 -9.35
CA GLU A 131 -20.00 -20.65 -8.22
C GLU A 131 -18.49 -20.46 -8.45
N LYS A 132 -17.81 -21.49 -8.96
CA LYS A 132 -16.38 -21.40 -9.32
C LYS A 132 -16.15 -20.35 -10.40
N LYS A 133 -17.01 -20.27 -11.42
CA LYS A 133 -16.93 -19.27 -12.49
C LYS A 133 -17.14 -17.85 -11.94
N HIS A 134 -18.18 -17.66 -11.13
CA HIS A 134 -18.43 -16.37 -10.47
C HIS A 134 -17.26 -15.92 -9.61
N ARG A 135 -16.66 -16.83 -8.84
CA ARG A 135 -15.46 -16.52 -8.03
C ARG A 135 -14.25 -16.14 -8.89
N GLN A 136 -14.08 -16.74 -10.07
CA GLN A 136 -13.00 -16.37 -11.00
C GLN A 136 -13.26 -15.03 -11.67
N GLU A 137 -14.51 -14.73 -12.01
CA GLU A 137 -14.90 -13.42 -12.56
C GLU A 137 -14.74 -12.31 -11.53
N ALA A 138 -15.14 -12.53 -10.27
CA ALA A 138 -14.92 -11.58 -9.18
C ALA A 138 -13.44 -11.27 -8.94
N ARG A 139 -12.55 -12.28 -9.00
CA ARG A 139 -11.10 -12.05 -8.91
C ARG A 139 -10.57 -11.23 -10.07
N ARG A 140 -10.95 -11.57 -11.30
CA ARG A 140 -10.54 -10.83 -12.49
C ARG A 140 -11.02 -9.38 -12.46
N ALA A 141 -12.26 -9.14 -12.03
CA ALA A 141 -12.80 -7.79 -11.86
C ALA A 141 -12.03 -7.00 -10.79
N ALA A 142 -11.72 -7.62 -9.65
CA ALA A 142 -10.93 -6.97 -8.59
C ALA A 142 -9.50 -6.64 -9.05
N GLU A 143 -8.85 -7.54 -9.80
CA GLU A 143 -7.53 -7.30 -10.39
C GLU A 143 -7.57 -6.20 -11.45
N GLU A 144 -8.62 -6.14 -12.27
CA GLU A 144 -8.81 -5.10 -13.28
C GLU A 144 -9.03 -3.73 -12.62
N GLU A 145 -9.86 -3.65 -11.58
CA GLU A 145 -10.06 -2.41 -10.81
C GLU A 145 -8.78 -1.96 -10.11
N ALA A 146 -8.02 -2.88 -9.48
CA ALA A 146 -6.73 -2.56 -8.90
C ALA A 146 -5.71 -2.07 -9.95
N CYS A 147 -5.76 -2.64 -11.16
CA CYS A 147 -4.92 -2.20 -12.29
C CYS A 147 -5.33 -0.80 -12.77
N LYS A 148 -6.63 -0.50 -12.86
CA LYS A 148 -7.14 0.83 -13.20
C LYS A 148 -6.75 1.86 -12.14
N GLU A 149 -6.88 1.53 -10.87
CA GLU A 149 -6.48 2.39 -9.76
C GLU A 149 -4.98 2.66 -9.80
N LYS A 150 -4.16 1.62 -9.98
CA LYS A 150 -2.70 1.78 -10.15
C LYS A 150 -2.35 2.69 -11.32
N LYS A 151 -2.97 2.48 -12.49
CA LYS A 151 -2.78 3.34 -13.66
C LYS A 151 -3.22 4.78 -13.42
N HIS A 152 -4.32 4.97 -12.69
CA HIS A 152 -4.81 6.30 -12.32
C HIS A 152 -3.78 7.03 -11.46
N PHE A 153 -3.20 6.37 -10.45
CA PHE A 153 -2.12 6.94 -9.65
C PHE A 153 -0.84 7.21 -10.45
N GLU A 154 -0.44 6.30 -11.35
CA GLU A 154 0.71 6.52 -12.25
C GLU A 154 0.48 7.68 -13.22
N SER A 155 -0.75 7.90 -13.65
CA SER A 155 -1.12 9.02 -14.56
C SER A 155 -1.32 10.35 -13.86
N MET A 156 -1.39 10.37 -12.52
CA MET A 156 -1.70 11.56 -11.74
C MET A 156 -0.48 12.46 -11.63
N SER A 157 -0.65 13.75 -11.84
CA SER A 157 0.42 14.71 -11.60
C SER A 157 0.75 14.81 -10.11
N GLN A 158 2.01 15.11 -9.77
CA GLN A 158 2.45 15.36 -8.39
C GLN A 158 1.56 16.40 -7.68
N TRP A 159 1.09 17.41 -8.42
CA TRP A 159 0.25 18.47 -7.90
C TRP A 159 -1.18 18.03 -7.61
N GLU A 160 -1.76 17.16 -8.46
CA GLU A 160 -3.07 16.54 -8.21
C GLU A 160 -3.02 15.61 -7.01
N TYR A 161 -1.95 14.83 -6.89
CA TYR A 161 -1.72 14.00 -5.72
C TYR A 161 -1.67 14.87 -4.45
N ALA A 162 -0.83 15.92 -4.45
CA ALA A 162 -0.77 16.85 -3.31
C ALA A 162 -2.10 17.55 -3.02
N LYS A 163 -2.94 17.77 -4.03
CA LYS A 163 -4.28 18.36 -3.86
C LYS A 163 -5.22 17.48 -3.03
N GLN A 164 -5.14 16.16 -3.18
CA GLN A 164 -5.97 15.22 -2.40
C GLN A 164 -5.62 15.25 -0.91
N TRP A 165 -4.35 15.49 -0.58
CA TRP A 165 -3.86 15.47 0.80
C TRP A 165 -3.87 16.84 1.50
N ARG A 166 -4.39 17.91 0.87
CA ARG A 166 -4.31 19.29 1.38
C ARG A 166 -4.75 19.47 2.83
N THR A 167 -5.86 18.85 3.22
CA THR A 167 -6.40 18.99 4.58
C THR A 167 -5.49 18.31 5.61
N SER A 168 -5.04 17.11 5.30
CA SER A 168 -4.11 16.34 6.14
C SER A 168 -2.74 17.02 6.23
N ASP A 169 -2.21 17.49 5.10
CA ASP A 169 -0.93 18.21 5.02
C ASP A 169 -0.99 19.53 5.81
N ARG A 170 -2.11 20.26 5.73
CA ARG A 170 -2.33 21.47 6.53
C ARG A 170 -2.41 21.16 8.02
N ALA A 171 -3.05 20.06 8.41
CA ALA A 171 -3.12 19.66 9.81
C ALA A 171 -1.76 19.22 10.37
N ALA A 172 -0.98 18.46 9.60
CA ALA A 172 0.31 17.93 10.03
C ALA A 172 1.41 19.01 10.04
N TYR A 173 1.49 19.82 8.99
CA TYR A 173 2.62 20.73 8.74
C TYR A 173 2.25 22.21 8.80
N GLY A 174 0.98 22.56 9.04
CA GLY A 174 0.51 23.94 8.99
C GLY A 174 1.22 24.89 9.95
N ASN A 175 1.54 24.42 11.17
CA ASN A 175 2.29 25.22 12.13
C ASN A 175 3.72 25.48 11.65
N ALA A 176 4.38 24.46 11.09
CA ALA A 176 5.72 24.61 10.51
C ALA A 176 5.72 25.63 9.36
N PHE A 177 4.71 25.57 8.50
CA PHE A 177 4.54 26.53 7.42
C PHE A 177 4.31 27.96 7.93
N ASN A 178 3.45 28.14 8.92
CA ASN A 178 3.14 29.47 9.45
C ASN A 178 4.39 30.11 10.08
N ASP A 179 5.14 29.35 10.88
CA ASP A 179 6.41 29.81 11.48
C ASP A 179 7.43 30.21 10.40
N PHE A 180 7.58 29.36 9.36
CA PHE A 180 8.45 29.65 8.22
C PHE A 180 7.99 30.88 7.44
N SER A 181 6.69 30.99 7.14
CA SER A 181 6.13 32.08 6.33
C SER A 181 6.29 33.43 7.02
N VAL A 182 6.04 33.49 8.33
CA VAL A 182 6.20 34.70 9.14
C VAL A 182 7.68 35.10 9.20
N SER A 183 8.58 34.16 9.50
CA SER A 183 10.01 34.45 9.53
C SER A 183 10.56 34.84 8.15
N ALA A 184 10.12 34.19 7.08
CA ALA A 184 10.47 34.53 5.70
C ALA A 184 9.97 35.91 5.28
N ALA A 185 8.74 36.28 5.64
CA ALA A 185 8.21 37.61 5.35
C ALA A 185 8.98 38.71 6.11
N ALA A 186 9.29 38.48 7.39
CA ALA A 186 10.09 39.39 8.19
C ALA A 186 11.50 39.54 7.63
N PHE A 187 12.17 38.43 7.30
CA PHE A 187 13.52 38.42 6.72
C PHE A 187 13.60 39.11 5.36
N ILE A 188 12.64 38.88 4.46
CA ILE A 188 12.64 39.51 3.13
C ILE A 188 12.39 41.02 3.24
N LYS A 189 11.62 41.46 4.24
CA LYS A 189 11.40 42.89 4.50
C LYS A 189 12.63 43.52 5.17
N ASP A 190 13.26 42.80 6.09
CA ASP A 190 14.40 43.24 6.87
C ASP A 190 15.49 42.17 6.88
N ASN A 191 16.51 42.37 6.02
CA ASN A 191 17.61 41.43 5.82
C ASN A 191 18.56 41.33 7.02
N THR A 192 18.32 42.08 8.10
CA THR A 192 19.09 42.00 9.35
C THR A 192 18.58 40.91 10.29
N GLN A 193 17.36 40.41 10.05
CA GLN A 193 16.78 39.31 10.81
C GLN A 193 17.49 37.99 10.50
N GLY A 194 17.36 37.02 11.41
CA GLY A 194 17.86 35.67 11.18
C GLY A 194 17.20 35.02 9.95
N PHE A 195 17.97 34.26 9.17
CA PHE A 195 17.44 33.50 8.04
C PHE A 195 16.31 32.56 8.50
N PRO A 196 15.22 32.39 7.71
CA PRO A 196 14.07 31.61 8.12
C PRO A 196 14.43 30.18 8.48
N ARG A 197 13.95 29.72 9.63
CA ARG A 197 14.23 28.37 10.12
C ARG A 197 13.19 27.40 9.57
N LEU A 198 13.68 26.33 8.96
CA LEU A 198 12.87 25.20 8.51
C LEU A 198 12.87 24.12 9.60
N LYS A 199 11.70 23.53 9.85
CA LYS A 199 11.59 22.42 10.81
C LYS A 199 12.13 21.14 10.17
N LYS A 200 12.90 20.37 10.96
CA LYS A 200 13.34 19.04 10.59
C LYS A 200 12.23 18.06 10.90
N HIS A 201 11.82 17.28 9.90
CA HIS A 201 10.77 16.26 10.02
C HIS A 201 11.36 14.85 10.00
N GLY A 202 12.64 14.71 9.66
CA GLY A 202 13.28 13.42 9.44
C GLY A 202 12.96 12.91 8.04
N CYS A 203 14.00 12.52 7.30
CA CYS A 203 13.84 11.98 5.95
C CYS A 203 14.51 10.61 5.84
N ALA A 204 13.73 9.62 5.37
CA ALA A 204 14.20 8.27 5.07
C ALA A 204 14.04 7.89 3.59
N ARG A 205 13.78 8.88 2.70
CA ARG A 205 13.58 8.64 1.26
C ARG A 205 14.93 8.48 0.55
N ASN A 206 14.98 7.60 -0.45
CA ASN A 206 16.23 7.22 -1.13
C ASN A 206 16.83 8.34 -2.01
N ASN A 207 16.01 9.21 -2.61
CA ASN A 207 16.45 10.30 -3.49
C ASN A 207 16.67 11.63 -2.73
N CYS A 208 16.94 11.55 -1.43
CA CYS A 208 17.04 12.71 -0.56
C CYS A 208 18.29 13.57 -0.85
N VAL A 209 18.09 14.76 -1.41
CA VAL A 209 19.13 15.81 -1.43
C VAL A 209 19.06 16.63 -0.15
N GLN A 210 20.13 16.59 0.63
CA GLN A 210 20.29 17.34 1.88
C GLN A 210 21.08 18.63 1.63
N GLY A 211 20.56 19.75 2.12
CA GLY A 211 21.31 21.01 2.22
C GLY A 211 22.25 20.98 3.43
N GLU A 212 23.52 21.27 3.19
CA GLU A 212 24.56 21.31 4.22
C GLU A 212 24.44 22.56 5.10
N ILE A 213 23.98 23.68 4.53
CA ILE A 213 23.98 25.00 5.17
C ILE A 213 22.75 25.20 6.05
N LEU A 214 21.56 24.87 5.52
CA LEU A 214 20.29 24.93 6.23
C LEU A 214 20.04 23.66 7.06
N GLY A 215 20.81 22.60 6.80
CA GLY A 215 20.74 21.33 7.54
C GLY A 215 19.40 20.62 7.40
N VAL A 216 18.69 20.86 6.30
CA VAL A 216 17.39 20.27 5.94
C VAL A 216 17.46 19.72 4.53
N CYS A 217 16.63 18.72 4.23
CA CYS A 217 16.52 18.18 2.88
C CYS A 217 15.34 18.74 2.10
N HIS A 218 15.34 18.53 0.78
CA HIS A 218 14.24 19.01 -0.07
C HIS A 218 12.89 18.39 0.32
N HIS A 219 12.84 17.19 0.89
CA HIS A 219 11.60 16.59 1.41
C HIS A 219 11.07 17.30 2.66
N GLU A 220 11.96 17.80 3.53
CA GLU A 220 11.56 18.57 4.71
C GLU A 220 11.06 19.97 4.31
N VAL A 221 11.68 20.56 3.29
CA VAL A 221 11.19 21.77 2.64
C VAL A 221 9.82 21.50 2.02
N GLU A 222 9.65 20.40 1.29
CA GLU A 222 8.39 19.99 0.68
C GLU A 222 7.28 19.85 1.74
N MET A 223 7.52 19.11 2.82
CA MET A 223 6.57 18.94 3.92
C MET A 223 6.17 20.28 4.54
N THR A 224 7.15 21.16 4.77
CA THR A 224 6.88 22.50 5.31
C THR A 224 6.00 23.31 4.35
N LEU A 225 6.28 23.30 3.04
CA LEU A 225 5.52 24.04 2.04
C LEU A 225 4.12 23.45 1.78
N ARG A 226 3.97 22.12 1.90
CA ARG A 226 2.67 21.43 1.89
C ARG A 226 1.74 21.90 3.01
N GLY A 227 2.32 22.26 4.16
CA GLY A 227 1.61 22.89 5.29
C GLY A 227 0.89 24.20 4.95
N SER A 228 1.13 24.81 3.79
CA SER A 228 0.34 25.95 3.32
C SER A 228 -1.14 25.62 3.09
N GLY A 229 -1.48 24.36 2.81
CA GLY A 229 -2.82 23.95 2.36
C GLY A 229 -3.15 24.36 0.92
N ALA A 230 -2.24 25.08 0.26
CA ALA A 230 -2.33 25.54 -1.12
C ALA A 230 -1.05 25.18 -1.88
N PHE A 231 -0.64 23.91 -1.77
CA PHE A 231 0.50 23.36 -2.49
C PHE A 231 0.11 23.13 -3.94
N ASP A 232 0.50 24.06 -4.81
CA ASP A 232 0.34 23.99 -6.25
C ASP A 232 1.59 24.50 -6.97
N GLU A 233 1.70 24.20 -8.27
CA GLU A 233 2.85 24.57 -9.09
C GLU A 233 3.09 26.09 -9.08
N LYS A 234 2.02 26.88 -9.08
CA LYS A 234 2.09 28.35 -9.10
C LYS A 234 2.69 28.90 -7.80
N MET A 235 2.27 28.36 -6.66
CA MET A 235 2.80 28.71 -5.34
C MET A 235 4.28 28.35 -5.26
N MET A 236 4.65 27.14 -5.70
CA MET A 236 6.05 26.69 -5.68
C MET A 236 6.95 27.55 -6.57
N LYS A 237 6.51 27.89 -7.79
CA LYS A 237 7.23 28.82 -8.67
C LYS A 237 7.38 30.21 -8.05
N LYS A 238 6.36 30.71 -7.36
CA LYS A 238 6.43 31.99 -6.65
C LYS A 238 7.42 31.94 -5.50
N GLU A 239 7.39 30.88 -4.70
CA GLU A 239 8.32 30.72 -3.58
C GLU A 239 9.77 30.60 -4.07
N ARG A 240 10.01 29.79 -5.11
CA ARG A 240 11.31 29.71 -5.79
C ARG A 240 11.84 31.09 -6.19
N LEU A 241 11.02 31.90 -6.84
CA LEU A 241 11.43 33.24 -7.31
C LEU A 241 11.73 34.22 -6.15
N ARG A 242 11.16 34.02 -4.95
CA ARG A 242 11.50 34.83 -3.77
C ARG A 242 12.95 34.59 -3.33
N TRP A 243 13.43 33.37 -3.50
CA TRP A 243 14.77 32.93 -3.08
C TRP A 243 15.81 32.98 -4.22
N HIS A 244 15.46 33.55 -5.37
CA HIS A 244 16.35 33.61 -6.53
C HIS A 244 17.70 34.29 -6.19
N PRO A 245 18.85 33.71 -6.58
CA PRO A 245 20.18 34.21 -6.21
C PRO A 245 20.40 35.67 -6.58
N ASP A 246 19.88 36.14 -7.73
CA ASP A 246 19.99 37.55 -8.15
C ASP A 246 19.47 38.57 -7.12
N ARG A 247 18.52 38.19 -6.26
CA ARG A 247 17.98 39.07 -5.20
C ARG A 247 18.92 39.21 -4.00
N TRP A 248 19.90 38.32 -3.91
CA TRP A 248 20.79 38.16 -2.77
C TRP A 248 22.27 38.35 -3.13
N THR A 249 22.57 38.73 -4.38
CA THR A 249 23.93 38.99 -4.86
C THR A 249 24.67 39.96 -3.95
N GLY A 250 25.88 39.57 -3.51
CA GLY A 250 26.75 40.41 -2.69
C GLY A 250 26.43 40.39 -1.19
N LYS A 251 25.47 39.56 -0.73
CA LYS A 251 25.09 39.45 0.69
C LYS A 251 25.80 38.31 1.45
N GLY A 252 26.94 37.82 0.94
CA GLY A 252 27.78 36.81 1.61
C GLY A 252 27.00 35.55 2.00
N ASP A 253 27.05 35.18 3.28
CA ASP A 253 26.38 34.00 3.84
C ASP A 253 24.87 33.93 3.55
N LEU A 254 24.18 35.07 3.46
CA LEU A 254 22.76 35.11 3.14
C LEU A 254 22.50 34.67 1.70
N GLN A 255 23.41 35.01 0.78
CA GLN A 255 23.34 34.56 -0.60
C GLN A 255 23.48 33.04 -0.68
N THR A 256 24.42 32.46 0.07
CA THR A 256 24.64 31.01 0.07
C THR A 256 23.43 30.27 0.64
N LYS A 257 22.85 30.77 1.75
CA LYS A 257 21.61 30.21 2.34
C LYS A 257 20.40 30.32 1.41
N ALA A 258 20.20 31.47 0.77
CA ALA A 258 19.10 31.67 -0.17
C ALA A 258 19.26 30.79 -1.42
N ASN A 259 20.50 30.63 -1.92
CA ASN A 259 20.81 29.76 -3.05
C ASN A 259 20.54 28.29 -2.73
N GLU A 260 20.91 27.81 -1.54
CA GLU A 260 20.60 26.44 -1.13
C GLU A 260 19.09 26.21 -1.06
N LEU A 261 18.33 27.12 -0.43
CA LEU A 261 16.88 27.03 -0.38
C LEU A 261 16.26 27.04 -1.79
N PHE A 262 16.77 27.87 -2.69
CA PHE A 262 16.35 27.91 -4.09
C PHE A 262 16.56 26.57 -4.79
N GLN A 263 17.72 25.93 -4.62
CA GLN A 263 18.03 24.63 -5.22
C GLN A 263 17.14 23.51 -4.68
N LEU A 264 16.88 23.50 -3.37
CA LEU A 264 15.97 22.53 -2.76
C LEU A 264 14.53 22.70 -3.31
N ILE A 265 14.05 23.94 -3.47
CA ILE A 265 12.73 24.22 -4.05
C ILE A 265 12.68 23.85 -5.55
N GLN A 266 13.73 24.17 -6.31
CA GLN A 266 13.87 23.77 -7.71
C GLN A 266 13.74 22.25 -7.86
N ARG A 267 14.42 21.49 -7.01
CA ARG A 267 14.36 20.03 -7.03
C ARG A 267 12.96 19.49 -6.79
N ILE A 268 12.15 20.15 -5.94
CA ILE A 268 10.75 19.77 -5.71
C ILE A 268 9.90 20.03 -6.96
N ILE A 269 10.15 21.15 -7.66
CA ILE A 269 9.38 21.55 -8.86
C ILE A 269 9.70 20.67 -10.06
N ASP A 270 10.97 20.31 -10.27
CA ASP A 270 11.38 19.45 -11.37
C ASP A 270 10.83 18.03 -11.24
N GLY A 271 10.23 17.72 -10.08
CA GLY A 271 9.74 16.40 -9.73
C GLY A 271 10.89 15.47 -9.43
N ASP A 272 10.63 14.50 -8.57
CA ASP A 272 11.57 13.42 -8.36
C ASP A 272 11.45 12.48 -9.58
N VAL A 273 12.20 12.78 -10.64
CA VAL A 273 12.13 12.07 -11.95
C VAL A 273 12.36 10.54 -11.82
N ASN A 274 12.78 10.06 -10.64
CA ASN A 274 13.10 8.65 -10.35
C ASN A 274 12.46 8.12 -9.05
N ALA A 275 11.31 8.63 -8.59
CA ALA A 275 10.59 8.08 -7.43
C ALA A 275 9.64 6.93 -7.80
#